data_AF-A0AAV3EM34-F1
#
_entry.id   AF-A0AAV3EM34-F1
#
_cell.length_a   1.000
_cell.length_b   1.000
_cell.length_c   1.000
_cell.angle_alpha   90.00
_cell.angle_beta   90.00
_cell.angle_gamma   90.00
#
_symmetry.space_group_name_H-M   'P 1'
#
loop_
_entity.id
_entity.type
_entity.pdbx_description
1 polymer ?
#
loop_
_entity_poly.entity_id
_entity_poly.type
_entity_poly.pdbx_seq_one_letter_code
_entity_poly.pdbx_strand_id
1 'polypeptide(L)'
;MRTHINLSITLLVLFLFSLSSVKLYAQPDNSFQIGDSWYCNNGYKKSGSKCIKINVPANAWVQGSQWYCNNGYKRSGNECIKINVPANAWVQGSQWYCNNGYKRSGNECIKINVPANAWVQGSQWYCNNGYKRSGNECIKFKVPANAWVQGSQWYCNNGYKRSGNECIKLKVPNNAWVQGSQWYCNIGFKKVGSICEEMSPTEKQQQLKVLATQRANARNRNIKGFDFSLRDIERKCEAYKYSDSYGDIECSGSNLREVERRCEAYFSDGQNGEMECSGSLRIISGDCSINMYSDNYGEIDC
;
A
#
# COMPACT_ATOMS: atom_id res chain seq x y z
N MET A 1 17.08 101.07 -7.49
CA MET A 1 17.41 101.08 -8.93
C MET A 1 18.34 99.90 -9.19
N ARG A 2 18.05 99.08 -10.20
CA ARG A 2 18.72 97.83 -10.62
C ARG A 2 17.94 96.54 -10.32
N THR A 3 17.05 96.24 -11.28
CA THR A 3 16.99 94.99 -12.07
C THR A 3 17.61 93.73 -11.46
N HIS A 4 16.75 92.77 -11.10
CA HIS A 4 17.11 91.35 -11.07
C HIS A 4 16.22 90.59 -12.06
N ILE A 5 16.87 90.02 -13.07
CA ILE A 5 16.30 89.15 -14.11
C ILE A 5 16.12 87.76 -13.50
N ASN A 6 14.90 87.22 -13.59
CA ASN A 6 14.55 85.82 -13.35
C ASN A 6 14.48 85.07 -14.68
N LEU A 7 14.85 83.77 -14.63
CA LEU A 7 14.70 82.63 -15.57
C LEU A 7 16.08 81.98 -15.76
N SER A 8 16.32 80.69 -15.49
CA SER A 8 15.65 79.51 -16.05
C SER A 8 16.25 78.25 -15.38
N ILE A 9 15.47 77.28 -14.89
CA ILE A 9 15.07 76.02 -15.56
C ILE A 9 15.80 74.77 -15.01
N THR A 10 14.96 73.85 -14.50
CA THR A 10 15.10 72.38 -14.33
C THR A 10 16.20 71.77 -13.46
N LEU A 11 15.75 71.41 -12.26
CA LEU A 11 15.93 70.14 -11.55
C LEU A 11 16.64 69.01 -12.35
N LEU A 12 17.91 68.72 -12.02
CA LEU A 12 18.59 67.49 -12.41
C LEU A 12 18.86 66.68 -11.13
N VAL A 13 17.98 65.72 -10.85
CA VAL A 13 18.12 64.76 -9.74
C VAL A 13 19.29 63.82 -10.08
N LEU A 14 20.42 64.00 -9.39
CA LEU A 14 21.54 63.07 -9.38
C LEU A 14 21.11 61.77 -8.66
N PHE A 15 20.46 60.88 -9.41
CA PHE A 15 20.23 59.51 -8.98
C PHE A 15 21.58 58.79 -9.00
N LEU A 16 22.25 58.74 -7.86
CA LEU A 16 23.37 57.85 -7.60
C LEU A 16 22.84 56.42 -7.74
N PHE A 17 22.89 55.87 -8.96
CA PHE A 17 22.85 54.42 -9.15
C PHE A 17 24.07 53.85 -8.44
N SER A 18 23.87 53.40 -7.20
CA SER A 18 24.80 52.50 -6.56
C SER A 18 24.90 51.28 -7.49
N LEU A 19 26.00 51.21 -8.24
CA LEU A 19 26.46 49.98 -8.86
C LEU A 19 26.65 48.99 -7.71
N SER A 20 25.57 48.28 -7.38
CA SER A 20 25.67 47.04 -6.63
C SER A 20 26.63 46.22 -7.46
N SER A 21 27.86 46.07 -6.97
CA SER A 21 28.86 45.24 -7.60
C SER A 21 28.23 43.85 -7.63
N VAL A 22 27.69 43.45 -8.77
CA VAL A 22 27.37 42.05 -9.01
C VAL A 22 28.72 41.39 -8.91
N LYS A 23 29.03 40.81 -7.73
CA LYS A 23 30.19 39.94 -7.58
C LYS A 23 29.89 38.77 -8.51
N LEU A 24 30.37 38.88 -9.74
CA LEU A 24 30.48 37.77 -10.66
C LEU A 24 31.52 36.85 -10.02
N TYR A 25 31.09 36.01 -9.08
CA TYR A 25 31.89 34.85 -8.72
C TYR A 25 31.93 34.03 -9.99
N ALA A 26 33.03 34.16 -10.75
CA ALA A 26 33.27 33.31 -11.89
C ALA A 26 33.03 31.87 -11.42
N GLN A 27 31.99 31.24 -11.96
CA GLN A 27 31.56 29.92 -11.52
C GLN A 27 32.76 28.98 -11.71
N PRO A 28 33.27 28.35 -10.64
CA PRO A 28 34.47 27.54 -10.76
C PRO A 28 34.19 26.33 -11.64
N ASP A 29 35.19 25.88 -12.39
CA ASP A 29 35.07 24.67 -13.21
C ASP A 29 34.56 23.48 -12.38
N ASN A 30 33.75 22.63 -13.01
CA ASN A 30 33.14 21.47 -12.37
C ASN A 30 32.20 21.81 -11.20
N SER A 31 31.45 22.91 -11.32
CA SER A 31 30.40 23.30 -10.38
C SER A 31 29.08 23.62 -11.08
N PHE A 32 27.99 23.68 -10.32
CA PHE A 32 26.68 24.18 -10.72
C PHE A 32 26.15 25.14 -9.66
N GLN A 33 25.25 26.06 -10.05
CA GLN A 33 24.72 27.12 -9.20
C GLN A 33 23.29 26.82 -8.76
N ILE A 34 22.99 27.04 -7.47
CA ILE A 34 21.62 27.10 -6.93
C ILE A 34 21.50 28.37 -6.10
N GLY A 35 20.67 29.32 -6.54
CA GLY A 35 20.57 30.64 -5.93
C GLY A 35 21.91 31.38 -5.95
N ASP A 36 22.31 31.92 -4.80
CA ASP A 36 23.59 32.65 -4.64
C ASP A 36 24.78 31.74 -4.27
N SER A 37 24.57 30.41 -4.26
CA SER A 37 25.59 29.43 -3.89
C SER A 37 25.95 28.51 -5.05
N TRP A 38 27.22 28.09 -5.10
CA TRP A 38 27.70 27.08 -6.03
C TRP A 38 28.07 25.78 -5.31
N TYR A 39 27.87 24.67 -6.02
CA TYR A 39 28.07 23.32 -5.55
C TYR A 39 28.93 22.56 -6.57
N CYS A 40 29.84 21.72 -6.11
CA CYS A 40 30.65 20.92 -7.02
C CYS A 40 29.81 19.83 -7.70
N ASN A 41 30.12 19.59 -8.98
CA ASN A 41 29.58 18.45 -9.74
C ASN A 41 29.94 17.13 -9.04
N ASN A 42 29.17 16.07 -9.34
CA ASN A 42 29.46 14.73 -8.82
C ASN A 42 30.91 14.33 -9.10
N GLY A 43 31.66 13.91 -8.08
CA GLY A 43 33.08 13.53 -8.20
C GLY A 43 34.05 14.66 -7.88
N TYR A 44 33.55 15.79 -7.42
CA TYR A 44 34.36 16.94 -7.02
C TYR A 44 34.00 17.39 -5.61
N LYS A 45 35.01 17.89 -4.89
CA LYS A 45 34.84 18.47 -3.54
C LYS A 45 35.33 19.92 -3.52
N LYS A 46 34.69 20.72 -2.68
CA LYS A 46 35.05 22.13 -2.49
C LYS A 46 36.41 22.23 -1.80
N SER A 47 37.30 23.02 -2.37
CA SER A 47 38.61 23.36 -1.80
C SER A 47 38.88 24.83 -2.09
N GLY A 48 38.61 25.69 -1.10
CA GLY A 48 38.63 27.14 -1.28
C GLY A 48 37.60 27.60 -2.32
N SER A 49 38.08 28.35 -3.32
CA SER A 49 37.27 28.85 -4.44
C SER A 49 37.20 27.89 -5.63
N LYS A 50 37.62 26.62 -5.49
CA LYS A 50 37.66 25.64 -6.59
C LYS A 50 36.96 24.33 -6.23
N CYS A 51 36.53 23.62 -7.27
CA CYS A 51 36.14 22.21 -7.19
C CYS A 51 37.33 21.34 -7.60
N ILE A 52 37.84 20.54 -6.67
CA ILE A 52 38.92 19.59 -6.95
C ILE A 52 38.34 18.19 -7.12
N LYS A 53 38.79 17.47 -8.14
CA LYS A 53 38.38 16.09 -8.41
C LYS A 53 38.75 15.22 -7.22
N ILE A 54 37.82 14.42 -6.73
CA ILE A 54 38.11 13.46 -5.66
C ILE A 54 38.90 12.28 -6.25
N ASN A 55 39.87 11.77 -5.48
CA ASN A 55 40.56 10.55 -5.87
C ASN A 55 39.64 9.34 -5.61
N VAL A 56 39.22 8.67 -6.68
CA VAL A 56 38.31 7.51 -6.61
C VAL A 56 39.15 6.25 -6.85
N PRO A 57 39.29 5.36 -5.87
CA PRO A 57 40.06 4.13 -6.05
C PRO A 57 39.34 3.16 -7.01
N ALA A 58 40.06 2.12 -7.46
CA ALA A 58 39.45 1.03 -8.20
C ALA A 58 38.31 0.37 -7.37
N ASN A 59 37.27 -0.11 -8.04
CA ASN A 59 36.09 -0.72 -7.42
C ASN A 59 35.28 0.22 -6.51
N ALA A 60 35.25 1.51 -6.82
CA ALA A 60 34.40 2.50 -6.16
C ALA A 60 33.54 3.28 -7.17
N TRP A 61 32.43 3.82 -6.68
CA TRP A 61 31.55 4.75 -7.38
C TRP A 61 31.37 6.03 -6.54
N VAL A 62 30.86 7.08 -7.16
CA VAL A 62 30.81 8.42 -6.57
C VAL A 62 29.38 8.88 -6.34
N GLN A 63 29.14 9.46 -5.16
CA GLN A 63 27.94 10.24 -4.87
C GLN A 63 28.31 11.57 -4.20
N GLY A 64 28.03 12.68 -4.88
CA GLY A 64 28.42 14.02 -4.47
C GLY A 64 29.94 14.15 -4.37
N SER A 65 30.42 14.46 -3.17
CA SER A 65 31.84 14.63 -2.84
C SER A 65 32.47 13.39 -2.19
N GLN A 66 31.72 12.29 -2.11
CA GLN A 66 32.16 11.03 -1.49
C GLN A 66 32.24 9.92 -2.53
N TRP A 67 33.04 8.91 -2.21
CA TRP A 67 33.06 7.65 -2.93
C TRP A 67 32.68 6.49 -2.02
N TYR A 68 32.10 5.47 -2.62
CA TYR A 68 31.61 4.27 -1.97
C TYR A 68 32.12 3.05 -2.73
N CYS A 69 32.45 1.98 -2.01
CA CYS A 69 32.87 0.76 -2.66
C CYS A 69 31.71 0.10 -3.44
N ASN A 70 32.06 -0.50 -4.57
CA ASN A 70 31.15 -1.34 -5.35
C ASN A 70 30.70 -2.54 -4.51
N ASN A 71 29.57 -3.15 -4.89
CA ASN A 71 29.06 -4.35 -4.24
C ASN A 71 30.14 -5.44 -4.18
N GLY A 72 30.42 -6.00 -2.99
CA GLY A 72 31.48 -7.00 -2.78
C GLY A 72 32.84 -6.43 -2.43
N TYR A 73 32.91 -5.13 -2.17
CA TYR A 73 34.11 -4.46 -1.70
C TYR A 73 33.83 -3.71 -0.41
N LYS A 74 34.83 -3.65 0.47
CA LYS A 74 34.79 -2.87 1.70
C LYS A 74 35.90 -1.83 1.71
N ARG A 75 35.63 -0.71 2.38
CA ARG A 75 36.60 0.38 2.51
C ARG A 75 37.73 -0.05 3.45
N SER A 76 38.96 0.10 2.98
CA SER A 76 40.18 -0.06 3.78
C SER A 76 41.10 1.11 3.46
N GLY A 77 41.14 2.10 4.36
CA GLY A 77 41.83 3.37 4.11
C GLY A 77 41.26 4.10 2.89
N ASN A 78 42.13 4.32 1.90
CA ASN A 78 41.81 5.00 0.63
C ASN A 78 41.50 4.03 -0.52
N GLU A 79 41.27 2.75 -0.22
CA GLU A 79 41.01 1.71 -1.22
C GLU A 79 39.73 0.93 -0.92
N CYS A 80 39.23 0.27 -1.97
CA CYS A 80 38.18 -0.73 -1.89
C CYS A 80 38.78 -2.11 -2.05
N ILE A 81 38.81 -2.88 -0.96
CA ILE A 81 39.32 -4.25 -0.96
C ILE A 81 38.17 -5.23 -1.13
N LYS A 82 38.37 -6.25 -1.97
CA LYS A 82 37.36 -7.28 -2.23
C LYS A 82 37.09 -8.05 -0.93
N ILE A 83 35.82 -8.24 -0.58
CA ILE A 83 35.46 -9.07 0.58
C ILE A 83 35.63 -10.55 0.22
N ASN A 84 36.10 -11.36 1.18
CA ASN A 84 36.11 -12.80 1.02
C ASN A 84 34.68 -13.33 1.18
N VAL A 85 34.14 -13.94 0.12
CA VAL A 85 32.78 -14.48 0.09
C VAL A 85 32.89 -16.01 0.06
N PRO A 86 32.43 -16.73 1.09
CA PRO A 86 32.49 -18.18 1.10
C PRO A 86 31.52 -18.80 0.08
N ALA A 87 31.69 -20.10 -0.17
CA ALA A 87 30.70 -20.86 -0.93
C ALA A 87 29.30 -20.77 -0.27
N ASN A 88 28.25 -20.80 -1.10
CA ASN A 88 26.86 -20.67 -0.66
C ASN A 88 26.51 -19.35 0.04
N ALA A 89 27.18 -18.25 -0.35
CA ALA A 89 26.86 -16.90 0.07
C ALA A 89 26.63 -15.96 -1.12
N TRP A 90 25.88 -14.90 -0.87
CA TRP A 90 25.66 -13.78 -1.77
C TRP A 90 26.03 -12.47 -1.07
N VAL A 91 26.17 -11.40 -1.84
CA VAL A 91 26.75 -10.13 -1.38
C VAL A 91 25.75 -9.00 -1.46
N GLN A 92 25.71 -8.18 -0.40
CA GLN A 92 25.00 -6.91 -0.38
C GLN A 92 25.87 -5.84 0.29
N GLY A 93 26.24 -4.82 -0.48
CA GLY A 93 27.18 -3.78 -0.07
C GLY A 93 28.55 -4.38 0.27
N SER A 94 28.97 -4.18 1.52
CA SER A 94 30.23 -4.68 2.07
C SER A 94 30.06 -5.95 2.91
N GLN A 95 28.86 -6.53 2.93
CA GLN A 95 28.53 -7.73 3.70
C GLN A 95 28.19 -8.90 2.77
N TRP A 96 28.30 -10.10 3.31
CA TRP A 96 27.80 -11.32 2.68
C TRP A 96 26.80 -12.02 3.59
N TYR A 97 25.89 -12.74 2.95
CA TYR A 97 24.78 -13.45 3.58
C TYR A 97 24.71 -14.85 2.99
N CYS A 98 24.36 -15.83 3.82
CA CYS A 98 24.19 -17.19 3.33
C CYS A 98 22.98 -17.32 2.41
N ASN A 99 23.10 -18.18 1.40
CA ASN A 99 22.00 -18.58 0.54
C ASN A 99 20.92 -19.30 1.36
N ASN A 100 19.69 -19.34 0.83
CA ASN A 100 18.59 -20.07 1.46
C ASN A 100 19.00 -21.52 1.77
N GLY A 101 18.82 -21.97 3.02
CA GLY A 101 19.22 -23.31 3.45
C GLY A 101 20.62 -23.42 4.02
N TYR A 102 21.31 -22.29 4.17
CA TYR A 102 22.61 -22.21 4.80
C TYR A 102 22.57 -21.24 5.98
N LYS A 103 23.36 -21.53 7.00
CA LYS A 103 23.54 -20.67 8.18
C LYS A 103 25.01 -20.29 8.33
N ARG A 104 25.24 -19.09 8.88
CA ARG A 104 26.59 -18.59 9.12
C ARG A 104 27.24 -19.37 10.27
N SER A 105 28.44 -19.87 10.02
CA SER A 105 29.31 -20.49 11.02
C SER A 105 30.72 -19.95 10.80
N GLY A 106 31.13 -18.98 11.62
CA GLY A 106 32.37 -18.25 11.42
C GLY A 106 32.40 -17.51 10.07
N ASN A 107 33.38 -17.88 9.24
CA ASN A 107 33.61 -17.33 7.91
C ASN A 107 33.00 -18.17 6.78
N GLU A 108 32.12 -19.11 7.11
CA GLU A 108 31.51 -20.04 6.15
C GLU A 108 29.99 -20.06 6.26
N CYS A 109 29.36 -20.54 5.18
CA CYS A 109 27.95 -20.89 5.14
C CYS A 109 27.81 -22.41 5.17
N ILE A 110 27.35 -22.94 6.29
CA ILE A 110 27.13 -24.37 6.46
C ILE A 110 25.68 -24.72 6.15
N LYS A 111 25.47 -25.84 5.44
CA LYS A 111 24.14 -26.32 5.08
C LYS A 111 23.36 -26.67 6.34
N ILE A 112 22.10 -26.24 6.39
CA ILE A 112 21.21 -26.58 7.49
C ILE A 112 20.75 -28.03 7.31
N ASN A 113 20.76 -28.80 8.39
CA ASN A 113 20.11 -30.10 8.40
C ASN A 113 18.59 -29.90 8.45
N VAL A 114 17.90 -30.29 7.38
CA VAL A 114 16.45 -30.14 7.24
C VAL A 114 15.81 -31.51 7.41
N PRO A 115 14.98 -31.73 8.45
CA PRO A 115 14.35 -33.02 8.66
C PRO A 115 13.27 -33.30 7.62
N ALA A 116 12.80 -34.54 7.57
CA ALA A 116 11.62 -34.89 6.78
C ALA A 116 10.41 -34.04 7.20
N ASN A 117 9.53 -33.72 6.25
CA ASN A 117 8.35 -32.88 6.44
C ASN A 117 8.66 -31.43 6.90
N ALA A 118 9.81 -30.89 6.49
CA ALA A 118 10.18 -29.50 6.70
C ALA A 118 10.56 -28.80 5.38
N TRP A 119 10.45 -27.48 5.40
CA TRP A 119 10.89 -26.58 4.34
C TRP A 119 11.79 -25.48 4.92
N VAL A 120 12.49 -24.76 4.07
CA VAL A 120 13.53 -23.80 4.47
C VAL A 120 13.17 -22.38 4.09
N GLN A 121 13.43 -21.44 5.01
CA GLN A 121 13.42 -20.01 4.73
C GLN A 121 14.62 -19.34 5.41
N GLY A 122 15.48 -18.71 4.62
CA GLY A 122 16.72 -18.11 5.06
C GLY A 122 17.61 -19.13 5.75
N SER A 123 17.92 -18.86 7.02
CA SER A 123 18.77 -19.70 7.87
C SER A 123 17.99 -20.62 8.81
N GLN A 124 16.67 -20.77 8.60
CA GLN A 124 15.78 -21.56 9.43
C GLN A 124 15.01 -22.60 8.60
N TRP A 125 14.51 -23.63 9.29
CA TRP A 125 13.56 -24.58 8.74
C TRP A 125 12.26 -24.55 9.54
N TYR A 126 11.17 -24.88 8.86
CA TYR A 126 9.81 -24.87 9.36
C TYR A 126 9.12 -26.17 8.97
N CYS A 127 8.26 -26.69 9.84
CA CYS A 127 7.48 -27.87 9.51
C CYS A 127 6.44 -27.58 8.42
N ASN A 128 6.19 -28.57 7.58
CA ASN A 128 5.07 -28.57 6.65
C ASN A 128 3.74 -28.52 7.41
N ASN A 129 2.67 -28.07 6.75
CA ASN A 129 1.33 -28.07 7.32
C ASN A 129 0.96 -29.47 7.86
N GLY A 130 0.51 -29.53 9.11
CA GLY A 130 0.10 -30.78 9.78
C GLY A 130 1.22 -31.44 10.58
N TYR A 131 2.38 -30.80 10.62
CA TYR A 131 3.53 -31.20 11.42
C TYR A 131 3.88 -30.11 12.42
N LYS A 132 4.38 -30.52 13.58
CA LYS A 132 4.88 -29.64 14.63
C LYS A 132 6.32 -30.00 14.98
N ARG A 133 7.09 -28.99 15.38
CA ARG A 133 8.49 -29.17 15.76
C ARG A 133 8.59 -29.96 17.06
N SER A 134 9.40 -31.00 17.06
CA SER A 134 9.81 -31.74 18.25
C SER A 134 11.31 -31.99 18.16
N GLY A 135 12.10 -31.23 18.93
CA GLY A 135 13.55 -31.20 18.80
C GLY A 135 14.01 -30.80 17.40
N ASN A 136 14.72 -31.73 16.74
CA ASN A 136 15.25 -31.58 15.39
C ASN A 136 14.39 -32.23 14.30
N GLU A 137 13.14 -32.59 14.63
CA GLU A 137 12.23 -33.27 13.72
C GLU A 137 10.88 -32.57 13.61
N CYS A 138 10.16 -32.90 12.54
CA CYS A 138 8.77 -32.52 12.34
C CYS A 138 7.89 -33.75 12.53
N ILE A 139 7.15 -33.76 13.64
CA ILE A 139 6.23 -34.84 13.97
C ILE A 139 4.81 -34.50 13.54
N LYS A 140 4.14 -35.45 12.88
CA LYS A 140 2.75 -35.29 12.47
C LYS A 140 1.87 -35.23 13.72
N PHE A 141 1.01 -34.23 13.83
CA PHE A 141 0.05 -34.17 14.94
C PHE A 141 -1.32 -34.67 14.52
N LYS A 142 -2.08 -35.20 15.49
CA LYS A 142 -3.45 -35.65 15.25
C LYS A 142 -4.35 -34.44 14.97
N VAL A 143 -5.02 -34.47 13.84
CA VAL A 143 -6.07 -33.51 13.48
C VAL A 143 -7.42 -34.19 13.76
N PRO A 144 -8.29 -33.62 14.62
CA PRO A 144 -9.59 -34.22 14.89
C PRO A 144 -10.53 -34.09 13.69
N ALA A 145 -11.64 -34.83 13.70
CA ALA A 145 -12.71 -34.63 12.73
C ALA A 145 -13.26 -33.19 12.81
N ASN A 146 -13.76 -32.67 11.70
CA ASN A 146 -14.27 -31.29 11.57
C ASN A 146 -13.22 -30.21 11.89
N ALA A 147 -11.95 -30.46 11.59
CA ALA A 147 -10.87 -29.49 11.68
C ALA A 147 -10.08 -29.41 10.38
N TRP A 148 -9.47 -28.25 10.16
CA TRP A 148 -8.51 -27.97 9.10
C TRP A 148 -7.19 -27.49 9.70
N VAL A 149 -6.13 -27.52 8.90
CA VAL A 149 -4.76 -27.30 9.36
C VAL A 149 -4.17 -26.04 8.76
N GLN A 150 -3.47 -25.27 9.58
CA GLN A 150 -2.62 -24.16 9.14
C GLN A 150 -1.33 -24.17 9.94
N GLY A 151 -0.21 -24.36 9.24
CA GLY A 151 1.10 -24.52 9.87
C GLY A 151 1.12 -25.69 10.86
N SER A 152 1.52 -25.38 12.09
CA SER A 152 1.61 -26.33 13.20
C SER A 152 0.36 -26.37 14.08
N GLN A 153 -0.75 -25.79 13.62
CA GLN A 153 -2.01 -25.70 14.36
C GLN A 153 -3.17 -26.29 13.55
N TRP A 154 -4.24 -26.65 14.25
CA TRP A 154 -5.52 -26.98 13.65
C TRP A 154 -6.62 -26.08 14.19
N TYR A 155 -7.63 -25.87 13.37
CA TYR A 155 -8.75 -24.99 13.62
C TYR A 155 -10.04 -25.74 13.28
N CYS A 156 -11.09 -25.51 14.06
CA CYS A 156 -12.37 -26.13 13.77
C CYS A 156 -13.00 -25.53 12.50
N ASN A 157 -13.72 -26.38 11.77
CA ASN A 157 -14.54 -25.97 10.65
C ASN A 157 -15.67 -25.04 11.14
N ASN A 158 -16.26 -24.26 10.22
CA ASN A 158 -17.39 -23.39 10.51
C ASN A 158 -18.52 -24.19 11.22
N GLY A 159 -19.00 -23.71 12.36
CA GLY A 159 -20.04 -24.40 13.14
C GLY A 159 -19.53 -25.39 14.17
N TYR A 160 -18.22 -25.43 14.39
CA TYR A 160 -17.60 -26.25 15.42
C TYR A 160 -16.74 -25.37 16.34
N LYS A 161 -16.70 -25.73 17.62
CA LYS A 161 -15.82 -25.10 18.62
C LYS A 161 -14.85 -26.11 19.20
N ARG A 162 -13.68 -25.61 19.60
CA ARG A 162 -12.64 -26.42 20.22
C ARG A 162 -13.06 -26.82 21.63
N SER A 163 -12.98 -28.11 21.92
CA SER A 163 -13.13 -28.68 23.27
C SER A 163 -12.04 -29.72 23.48
N GLY A 164 -11.01 -29.38 24.24
CA GLY A 164 -9.81 -30.20 24.36
C GLY A 164 -9.13 -30.43 23.00
N ASN A 165 -9.04 -31.71 22.61
CA ASN A 165 -8.43 -32.17 21.37
C ASN A 165 -9.44 -32.48 20.25
N GLU A 166 -10.66 -31.97 20.37
CA GLU A 166 -11.75 -32.22 19.43
C GLU A 166 -12.46 -30.94 18.99
N CYS A 167 -13.13 -31.03 17.86
CA CYS A 167 -14.06 -30.03 17.36
C CYS A 167 -15.48 -30.53 17.59
N ILE A 168 -16.19 -29.89 18.53
CA ILE A 168 -17.57 -30.22 18.84
C ILE A 168 -18.52 -29.29 18.10
N LYS A 169 -19.57 -29.85 17.51
CA LYS A 169 -20.57 -29.08 16.76
C LYS A 169 -21.26 -28.09 17.70
N LEU A 170 -21.45 -26.86 17.25
CA LEU A 170 -22.21 -25.86 17.99
C LEU A 170 -23.68 -26.29 18.08
N LYS A 171 -24.26 -26.12 19.27
CA LYS A 171 -25.71 -26.11 19.42
C LYS A 171 -26.21 -24.74 18.98
N VAL A 172 -26.75 -24.67 17.77
CA VAL A 172 -27.26 -23.44 17.16
C VAL A 172 -28.76 -23.40 17.42
N PRO A 173 -29.29 -22.37 18.11
CA PRO A 173 -30.73 -22.24 18.34
C PRO A 173 -31.45 -21.84 17.04
N ASN A 174 -32.79 -21.90 17.06
CA ASN A 174 -33.61 -21.32 15.99
C ASN A 174 -33.33 -19.82 15.87
N ASN A 175 -33.50 -19.27 14.66
CA ASN A 175 -33.22 -17.87 14.34
C ASN A 175 -31.77 -17.44 14.60
N ALA A 176 -30.82 -18.35 14.39
CA ALA A 176 -29.40 -18.07 14.46
C ALA A 176 -28.65 -18.61 13.24
N TRP A 177 -27.53 -17.97 12.94
CA TRP A 177 -26.57 -18.38 11.93
C TRP A 177 -25.18 -18.50 12.54
N VAL A 178 -24.25 -19.12 11.82
CA VAL A 178 -22.93 -19.49 12.32
C VAL A 178 -21.82 -18.76 11.58
N GLN A 179 -20.84 -18.26 12.34
CA GLN A 179 -19.57 -17.78 11.81
C GLN A 179 -18.40 -18.26 12.66
N GLY A 180 -17.49 -19.00 12.04
CA GLY A 180 -16.36 -19.63 12.71
C GLY A 180 -16.81 -20.56 13.83
N SER A 181 -16.40 -20.24 15.06
CA SER A 181 -16.71 -21.02 16.27
C SER A 181 -17.85 -20.42 17.10
N GLN A 182 -18.58 -19.45 16.54
CA GLN A 182 -19.68 -18.75 17.21
C GLN A 182 -20.97 -18.81 16.39
N TRP A 183 -22.08 -18.54 17.07
CA TRP A 183 -23.37 -18.29 16.42
C TRP A 183 -23.89 -16.92 16.81
N TYR A 184 -24.69 -16.35 15.93
CA TYR A 184 -25.25 -15.01 16.01
C TYR A 184 -26.74 -15.09 15.69
N CYS A 185 -27.56 -14.28 16.36
CA CYS A 185 -28.97 -14.22 16.04
C CYS A 185 -29.20 -13.57 14.68
N ASN A 186 -30.24 -14.03 13.99
CA ASN A 186 -30.75 -13.39 12.78
C ASN A 186 -31.24 -11.97 13.11
N ILE A 187 -31.35 -11.13 12.08
CA ILE A 187 -31.92 -9.78 12.22
C ILE A 187 -33.33 -9.89 12.83
N GLY A 188 -33.63 -9.01 13.78
CA GLY A 188 -34.88 -9.03 14.54
C GLY A 188 -34.87 -9.92 15.79
N PHE A 189 -33.77 -10.61 16.09
CA PHE A 189 -33.62 -11.46 17.28
C PHE A 189 -32.41 -11.06 18.13
N LYS A 190 -32.54 -11.19 19.45
CA LYS A 190 -31.48 -10.93 20.44
C LYS A 190 -31.09 -12.20 21.19
N LYS A 191 -29.83 -12.25 21.60
CA LYS A 191 -29.29 -13.39 22.35
C LYS A 191 -29.75 -13.31 23.81
N VAL A 192 -30.52 -14.31 24.26
CA VAL A 192 -30.95 -14.48 25.65
C VAL A 192 -30.49 -15.86 26.12
N GLY A 193 -29.43 -15.90 26.91
CA GLY A 193 -28.79 -17.16 27.29
C GLY A 193 -28.30 -17.95 26.06
N SER A 194 -28.88 -19.12 25.84
CA SER A 194 -28.55 -20.03 24.73
C SER A 194 -29.55 -20.00 23.57
N ILE A 195 -30.49 -19.06 23.55
CA ILE A 195 -31.49 -18.92 22.49
C ILE A 195 -31.46 -17.54 21.84
N CYS A 196 -32.11 -17.43 20.69
CA CYS A 196 -32.43 -16.17 20.04
C CYS A 196 -33.91 -15.88 20.25
N GLU A 197 -34.20 -14.83 21.00
CA GLU A 197 -35.55 -14.36 21.29
C GLU A 197 -35.89 -13.18 20.38
N GLU A 198 -37.14 -13.07 19.96
CA GLU A 198 -37.58 -11.96 19.13
C GLU A 198 -37.43 -10.64 19.87
N MET A 199 -36.88 -9.63 19.19
CA MET A 199 -36.72 -8.28 19.72
C MET A 199 -38.06 -7.54 19.81
N SER A 200 -38.19 -6.62 20.77
CA SER A 200 -39.31 -5.68 20.79
C SER A 200 -39.27 -4.72 19.59
N PRO A 201 -40.39 -4.05 19.24
CA PRO A 201 -40.40 -3.07 18.15
C PRO A 201 -39.33 -1.97 18.32
N THR A 202 -39.06 -1.54 19.56
CA THR A 202 -38.05 -0.50 19.84
C THR A 202 -36.63 -1.03 19.66
N GLU A 203 -36.35 -2.26 20.09
CA GLU A 203 -35.06 -2.93 19.89
C GLU A 203 -34.79 -3.19 18.39
N LYS A 204 -35.80 -3.62 17.64
CA LYS A 204 -35.71 -3.78 16.18
C LYS A 204 -35.35 -2.46 15.50
N GLN A 205 -36.00 -1.36 15.88
CA GLN A 205 -35.66 -0.03 15.36
C GLN A 205 -34.23 0.39 15.68
N GLN A 206 -33.74 0.12 16.90
CA GLN A 206 -32.35 0.40 17.26
C GLN A 206 -31.37 -0.45 16.45
N GLN A 207 -31.64 -1.73 16.26
CA GLN A 207 -30.81 -2.62 15.44
C GLN A 207 -30.75 -2.13 13.98
N LEU A 208 -31.89 -1.75 13.40
CA LEU A 208 -31.92 -1.21 12.03
C LEU A 208 -31.11 0.09 11.89
N LYS A 209 -31.17 0.98 12.89
CA LYS A 209 -30.32 2.19 12.91
C LYS A 209 -28.83 1.85 12.91
N VAL A 210 -28.41 0.90 13.76
CA VAL A 210 -27.01 0.44 13.80
C VAL A 210 -26.59 -0.18 12.48
N LEU A 211 -27.43 -1.03 11.88
CA LEU A 211 -27.15 -1.65 10.58
C LEU A 211 -27.05 -0.61 9.47
N ALA A 212 -27.92 0.40 9.45
CA ALA A 212 -27.86 1.51 8.51
C ALA A 212 -26.55 2.30 8.64
N THR A 213 -26.13 2.61 9.88
CA THR A 213 -24.84 3.28 10.13
C THR A 213 -23.66 2.42 9.68
N GLN A 214 -23.69 1.11 9.93
CA GLN A 214 -22.63 0.19 9.48
C GLN A 214 -22.54 0.12 7.96
N ARG A 215 -23.69 0.07 7.27
CA ARG A 215 -23.75 0.11 5.80
C ARG A 215 -23.19 1.42 5.26
N ALA A 216 -23.63 2.57 5.78
CA ALA A 216 -23.11 3.87 5.39
C ALA A 216 -21.58 3.98 5.59
N ASN A 217 -21.07 3.45 6.71
CA ASN A 217 -19.63 3.39 6.97
C ASN A 217 -18.91 2.46 5.99
N ALA A 218 -19.51 1.34 5.61
CA ALA A 218 -18.93 0.44 4.61
C ALA A 218 -18.81 1.12 3.24
N ARG A 219 -19.83 1.89 2.83
CA ARG A 219 -19.81 2.65 1.56
C ARG A 219 -18.76 3.74 1.50
N ASN A 220 -18.33 4.27 2.65
CA ASN A 220 -17.25 5.26 2.75
C ASN A 220 -15.84 4.66 2.70
N ARG A 221 -15.70 3.33 2.77
CA ARG A 221 -14.37 2.69 2.72
C ARG A 221 -13.96 2.46 1.28
N ASN A 222 -12.67 2.67 1.02
CA ASN A 222 -12.10 2.39 -0.28
C ASN A 222 -12.25 0.91 -0.64
N ILE A 223 -12.62 0.64 -1.89
CA ILE A 223 -12.68 -0.71 -2.43
C ILE A 223 -11.27 -1.27 -2.44
N LYS A 224 -11.11 -2.54 -2.02
CA LYS A 224 -9.80 -3.16 -1.88
C LYS A 224 -9.03 -3.13 -3.21
N GLY A 225 -7.85 -2.49 -3.20
CA GLY A 225 -7.01 -2.32 -4.39
C GLY A 225 -7.26 -1.03 -5.17
N PHE A 226 -8.20 -0.20 -4.70
CA PHE A 226 -8.55 1.08 -5.28
C PHE A 226 -8.50 2.17 -4.21
N ASP A 227 -8.39 3.43 -4.65
CA ASP A 227 -8.32 4.62 -3.80
C ASP A 227 -9.67 5.39 -3.74
N PHE A 228 -10.75 4.76 -4.19
CA PHE A 228 -12.12 5.28 -4.15
C PHE A 228 -13.08 4.31 -3.45
N SER A 229 -14.18 4.86 -2.94
CA SER A 229 -15.25 4.16 -2.23
C SER A 229 -16.54 4.05 -3.06
N LEU A 230 -17.53 3.25 -2.60
CA LEU A 230 -18.85 3.21 -3.24
C LEU A 230 -19.51 4.60 -3.22
N ARG A 231 -19.29 5.36 -2.15
CA ARG A 231 -19.78 6.74 -2.06
C ARG A 231 -19.08 7.71 -3.03
N ASP A 232 -17.83 7.44 -3.41
CA ASP A 232 -17.19 8.23 -4.46
C ASP A 232 -17.86 7.97 -5.81
N ILE A 233 -18.23 6.73 -6.10
CA ILE A 233 -18.96 6.35 -7.32
C ILE A 233 -20.34 7.01 -7.34
N GLU A 234 -21.14 6.81 -6.30
CA GLU A 234 -22.49 7.40 -6.12
C GLU A 234 -22.49 8.93 -6.35
N ARG A 235 -21.42 9.62 -5.95
CA ARG A 235 -21.33 11.09 -6.02
C ARG A 235 -20.68 11.65 -7.28
N LYS A 236 -19.93 10.84 -8.01
CA LYS A 236 -19.04 11.33 -9.08
C LYS A 236 -19.26 10.61 -10.40
N CYS A 237 -20.09 9.59 -10.44
CA CYS A 237 -20.40 8.82 -11.63
C CYS A 237 -21.89 8.90 -11.96
N GLU A 238 -22.20 8.84 -13.25
CA GLU A 238 -23.56 8.79 -13.81
C GLU A 238 -23.61 7.69 -14.88
N ALA A 239 -24.81 7.18 -15.13
CA ALA A 239 -25.04 6.26 -16.22
C ALA A 239 -25.52 7.03 -17.45
N TYR A 240 -24.90 6.80 -18.60
CA TYR A 240 -25.31 7.34 -19.90
C TYR A 240 -25.91 6.21 -20.76
N LYS A 241 -27.22 6.26 -20.97
CA LYS A 241 -27.97 5.29 -21.78
C LYS A 241 -27.92 5.69 -23.26
N TYR A 242 -27.25 4.88 -24.07
CA TYR A 242 -27.19 5.07 -25.54
C TYR A 242 -28.09 4.11 -26.33
N SER A 243 -28.70 3.12 -25.66
CA SER A 243 -29.67 2.20 -26.26
C SER A 243 -30.73 1.75 -25.24
N ASP A 244 -31.80 1.10 -25.70
CA ASP A 244 -32.87 0.65 -24.80
C ASP A 244 -32.40 -0.32 -23.71
N SER A 245 -31.31 -1.06 -23.94
CA SER A 245 -30.81 -2.10 -23.02
C SER A 245 -29.43 -1.85 -22.45
N TYR A 246 -28.65 -0.92 -23.01
CA TYR A 246 -27.25 -0.69 -22.65
C TYR A 246 -26.90 0.79 -22.53
N GLY A 247 -25.97 1.08 -21.62
CA GLY A 247 -25.34 2.37 -21.40
C GLY A 247 -23.93 2.24 -20.85
N ASP A 248 -23.21 3.36 -20.80
CA ASP A 248 -21.89 3.47 -20.20
C ASP A 248 -21.95 4.13 -18.82
N ILE A 249 -20.87 3.97 -18.05
CA ILE A 249 -20.67 4.69 -16.79
C ILE A 249 -19.67 5.81 -17.02
N GLU A 250 -20.08 7.05 -16.75
CA GLU A 250 -19.26 8.24 -16.89
C GLU A 250 -18.89 8.78 -15.51
N CYS A 251 -17.61 9.00 -15.23
CA CYS A 251 -17.12 9.39 -13.91
C CYS A 251 -16.21 10.62 -13.94
N SER A 252 -16.34 11.46 -12.91
CA SER A 252 -15.45 12.60 -12.68
C SER A 252 -14.26 12.23 -11.77
N GLY A 253 -13.04 12.31 -12.31
CA GLY A 253 -11.80 12.11 -11.56
C GLY A 253 -10.93 10.98 -12.11
N SER A 254 -9.62 11.20 -12.18
CA SER A 254 -8.68 10.25 -12.78
C SER A 254 -8.64 8.89 -12.07
N ASN A 255 -8.96 8.86 -10.79
CA ASN A 255 -8.99 7.65 -9.98
C ASN A 255 -10.22 6.76 -10.26
N LEU A 256 -11.30 7.31 -10.81
CA LEU A 256 -12.52 6.57 -11.16
C LEU A 256 -12.55 6.04 -12.61
N ARG A 257 -11.52 6.32 -13.41
CA ARG A 257 -11.41 5.80 -14.79
C ARG A 257 -11.46 4.28 -14.89
N GLU A 258 -11.06 3.59 -13.83
CA GLU A 258 -11.15 2.13 -13.77
C GLU A 258 -12.60 1.64 -13.64
N VAL A 259 -13.52 2.47 -13.14
CA VAL A 259 -14.96 2.19 -13.13
C VAL A 259 -15.51 2.30 -14.54
N GLU A 260 -15.30 3.44 -15.21
CA GLU A 260 -15.75 3.67 -16.61
C GLU A 260 -15.30 2.57 -17.57
N ARG A 261 -14.08 2.04 -17.37
CA ARG A 261 -13.49 1.02 -18.25
C ARG A 261 -14.01 -0.40 -18.02
N ARG A 262 -14.59 -0.67 -16.86
CA ARG A 262 -14.86 -2.03 -16.41
C ARG A 262 -16.29 -2.24 -15.95
N CYS A 263 -17.10 -1.19 -15.98
CA CYS A 263 -18.50 -1.18 -15.59
C CYS A 263 -19.35 -0.63 -16.72
N GLU A 264 -20.47 -1.28 -16.98
CA GLU A 264 -21.47 -0.90 -17.98
C GLU A 264 -22.84 -0.81 -17.30
N ALA A 265 -23.74 -0.02 -17.88
CA ALA A 265 -25.13 0.07 -17.46
C ALA A 265 -26.00 -0.87 -18.30
N TYR A 266 -26.85 -1.64 -17.63
CA TYR A 266 -27.82 -2.53 -18.27
C TYR A 266 -29.24 -2.14 -17.86
N PHE A 267 -30.18 -2.13 -18.80
CA PHE A 267 -31.56 -1.70 -18.56
C PHE A 267 -32.54 -2.78 -19.01
N SER A 268 -33.29 -3.36 -18.07
CA SER A 268 -34.26 -4.43 -18.35
C SER A 268 -35.71 -3.93 -18.52
N ASP A 269 -36.08 -2.81 -17.90
CA ASP A 269 -37.47 -2.31 -17.87
C ASP A 269 -37.61 -0.82 -18.24
N GLY A 270 -36.50 -0.16 -18.61
CA GLY A 270 -36.49 1.23 -19.06
C GLY A 270 -36.66 2.29 -17.97
N GLN A 271 -36.88 1.92 -16.71
CA GLN A 271 -36.99 2.87 -15.58
C GLN A 271 -35.81 2.77 -14.61
N ASN A 272 -35.33 1.55 -14.34
CA ASN A 272 -34.17 1.32 -13.49
C ASN A 272 -33.11 0.51 -14.24
N GLY A 273 -31.84 0.81 -13.98
CA GLY A 273 -30.71 0.11 -14.55
C GLY A 273 -29.88 -0.60 -13.49
N GLU A 274 -29.13 -1.60 -13.93
CA GLU A 274 -28.13 -2.29 -13.13
C GLU A 274 -26.74 -1.94 -13.65
N MET A 275 -25.76 -1.91 -12.75
CA MET A 275 -24.36 -1.67 -13.15
C MET A 275 -23.60 -3.00 -13.15
N GLU A 276 -23.15 -3.45 -14.31
CA GLU A 276 -22.37 -4.68 -14.45
C GLU A 276 -20.88 -4.37 -14.55
N CYS A 277 -20.12 -4.82 -13.55
CA CYS A 277 -18.69 -4.57 -13.42
C CYS A 277 -17.89 -5.86 -13.49
N SER A 278 -16.68 -5.78 -14.06
CA SER A 278 -15.81 -6.94 -14.25
C SER A 278 -14.61 -6.97 -13.29
N GLY A 279 -13.97 -8.15 -13.20
CA GLY A 279 -12.75 -8.34 -12.41
C GLY A 279 -12.92 -8.02 -10.93
N SER A 280 -11.99 -7.21 -10.38
CA SER A 280 -11.99 -6.79 -8.97
C SER A 280 -13.08 -5.76 -8.62
N LEU A 281 -13.82 -5.24 -9.61
CA LEU A 281 -14.91 -4.29 -9.41
C LEU A 281 -16.29 -4.94 -9.37
N ARG A 282 -16.40 -6.27 -9.50
CA ARG A 282 -17.66 -7.03 -9.36
C ARG A 282 -18.44 -6.76 -8.08
N ILE A 283 -17.77 -6.28 -7.02
CA ILE A 283 -18.42 -5.88 -5.77
C ILE A 283 -19.44 -4.75 -6.00
N ILE A 284 -19.17 -3.85 -6.95
CA ILE A 284 -20.02 -2.70 -7.25
C ILE A 284 -21.36 -3.16 -7.81
N SER A 285 -21.40 -4.21 -8.64
CA SER A 285 -22.63 -4.70 -9.28
C SER A 285 -23.71 -5.21 -8.33
N GLY A 286 -23.32 -5.66 -7.14
CA GLY A 286 -24.28 -6.10 -6.12
C GLY A 286 -24.68 -5.01 -5.13
N ASP A 287 -23.94 -3.89 -5.14
CA ASP A 287 -24.04 -2.83 -4.13
C ASP A 287 -24.55 -1.50 -4.72
N CYS A 288 -24.71 -1.38 -6.04
CA CYS A 288 -25.19 -0.17 -6.70
C CYS A 288 -26.28 -0.47 -7.76
N SER A 289 -27.21 0.46 -7.91
CA SER A 289 -28.26 0.49 -8.94
C SER A 289 -28.29 1.83 -9.65
N ILE A 290 -28.97 1.91 -10.79
CA ILE A 290 -29.10 3.13 -11.60
C ILE A 290 -30.56 3.58 -11.59
N ASN A 291 -30.81 4.83 -11.22
CA ASN A 291 -32.12 5.46 -11.29
C ASN A 291 -32.11 6.51 -12.41
N MET A 292 -32.89 6.29 -13.46
CA MET A 292 -32.94 7.23 -14.60
C MET A 292 -33.75 8.47 -14.23
N TYR A 293 -33.13 9.65 -14.34
CA TYR A 293 -33.81 10.94 -14.15
C TYR A 293 -34.12 11.65 -15.48
N SER A 294 -33.61 11.13 -16.59
CA SER A 294 -33.92 11.57 -17.94
C SER A 294 -33.88 10.37 -18.91
N ASP A 295 -34.19 10.60 -20.18
CA ASP A 295 -34.17 9.54 -21.20
C ASP A 295 -32.78 8.93 -21.39
N ASN A 296 -31.72 9.71 -21.19
CA ASN A 296 -30.34 9.32 -21.48
C ASN A 296 -29.43 9.27 -20.25
N TYR A 297 -29.84 9.83 -19.11
CA TYR A 297 -28.99 9.90 -17.91
C TYR A 297 -29.69 9.40 -16.66
N GLY A 298 -28.93 8.69 -15.84
CA GLY A 298 -29.34 8.22 -14.52
C GLY A 298 -28.26 8.41 -13.46
N GLU A 299 -28.71 8.60 -12.23
CA GLU A 299 -27.84 8.63 -11.06
C GLU A 299 -27.51 7.21 -10.61
N ILE A 300 -26.33 7.03 -10.00
CA ILE A 300 -25.92 5.77 -9.42
C ILE A 300 -26.21 5.81 -7.91
N ASP A 301 -27.05 4.91 -7.43
CA ASP A 301 -27.35 4.72 -6.01
C ASP A 301 -26.62 3.49 -5.49
N CYS A 302 -25.63 3.73 -4.64
CA CYS A 302 -24.95 2.74 -3.82
C CYS A 302 -25.30 3.03 -2.35
#